data_AF-A0A3D0KGG6-F1
#
_entry.id   AF-A0A3D0KGG6-F1
#
_cell.length_a   1.000
_cell.length_b   1.000
_cell.length_c   1.000
_cell.angle_alpha   90.00
_cell.angle_beta   90.00
_cell.angle_gamma   90.00
#
_symmetry.space_group_name_H-M   'P 1'
#
loop_
_entity.id
_entity.type
_entity.pdbx_description
1 polymer ?
#
loop_
_entity_poly.entity_id
_entity_poly.type
_entity_poly.pdbx_seq_one_letter_code
_entity_poly.pdbx_strand_id
1 'polypeptide(L)'
;MKRTYKPVFAAVFGCALFYGTAASGSTVDWTPLLASWEDGCAQSEEWSELRRNLVTYPDGSLYPEVNEIVLPTVYKEVLGEIDFFERNRDYSGYRLAAKNGEYYGLPVESFVFYLGNSNGISVLLVEFSAPIDEVQERLSSVDYSLVNHDSGPYQAQLITDEEAGKAMLMCDLSV
;
A
#
# COMPACT_ATOMS: atom_id res chain seq x y z
N MET A 1 -55.03 -38.05 -35.15
CA MET A 1 -55.01 -36.64 -35.57
C MET A 1 -54.50 -35.78 -34.40
N LYS A 2 -53.47 -34.98 -34.68
CA LYS A 2 -52.96 -33.78 -33.98
C LYS A 2 -52.61 -33.88 -32.48
N ARG A 3 -51.30 -34.07 -32.23
CA ARG A 3 -50.58 -33.63 -31.03
C ARG A 3 -50.54 -32.11 -31.00
N THR A 4 -50.82 -31.50 -29.85
CA THR A 4 -50.65 -30.05 -29.64
C THR A 4 -49.64 -29.85 -28.52
N TYR A 5 -48.43 -29.44 -28.91
CA TYR A 5 -47.35 -29.02 -28.02
C TYR A 5 -47.60 -27.56 -27.62
N LYS A 6 -47.48 -27.25 -26.32
CA LYS A 6 -47.38 -25.86 -25.83
C LYS A 6 -45.91 -25.51 -25.66
N PRO A 7 -45.44 -24.33 -26.12
CA PRO A 7 -44.05 -23.92 -25.97
C PRO A 7 -43.79 -23.39 -24.56
N VAL A 8 -42.66 -23.82 -23.99
CA VAL A 8 -42.04 -23.25 -22.80
C VAL A 8 -41.37 -21.94 -23.22
N PHE A 9 -41.77 -20.83 -22.59
CA PHE A 9 -41.09 -19.54 -22.71
C PHE A 9 -39.71 -19.65 -22.04
N ALA A 10 -38.66 -19.74 -22.85
CA ALA A 10 -37.28 -19.52 -22.39
C ALA A 10 -37.03 -18.01 -22.37
N ALA A 11 -37.12 -17.41 -21.18
CA ALA A 11 -36.60 -16.06 -20.96
C ALA A 11 -35.07 -16.16 -20.86
N VAL A 12 -34.39 -15.82 -21.95
CA VAL A 12 -32.94 -15.59 -21.94
C VAL A 12 -32.71 -14.25 -21.26
N PHE A 13 -32.41 -14.27 -19.97
CA PHE A 13 -31.81 -13.14 -19.27
C PHE A 13 -30.41 -12.94 -19.85
N GLY A 14 -30.31 -12.04 -20.82
CA GLY A 14 -29.03 -11.53 -21.30
C GLY A 14 -28.36 -10.76 -20.17
N CYS A 15 -27.36 -11.37 -19.52
CA CYS A 15 -26.38 -10.63 -18.74
C CYS A 15 -25.61 -9.77 -19.74
N ALA A 16 -25.98 -8.49 -19.84
CA ALA A 16 -25.11 -7.48 -20.39
C ALA A 16 -23.89 -7.42 -19.46
N LEU A 17 -22.80 -8.08 -19.87
CA LEU A 17 -21.48 -7.84 -19.31
C LEU A 17 -21.16 -6.38 -19.61
N PHE A 18 -21.36 -5.53 -18.60
CA PHE A 18 -20.76 -4.21 -18.56
C PHE A 18 -19.24 -4.43 -18.49
N TYR A 19 -18.61 -4.54 -19.65
CA TYR A 19 -17.20 -4.20 -19.81
C TYR A 19 -17.12 -2.70 -19.54
N GLY A 20 -16.98 -2.34 -18.27
CA GLY A 20 -16.48 -1.03 -17.88
C GLY A 20 -15.16 -0.86 -18.62
N THR A 21 -15.16 0.01 -19.61
CA THR A 21 -13.94 0.52 -20.21
C THR A 21 -13.16 1.19 -19.10
N ALA A 22 -12.20 0.47 -18.52
CA ALA A 22 -11.18 1.07 -17.69
C ALA A 22 -10.54 2.19 -18.52
N ALA A 23 -10.69 3.42 -18.05
CA ALA A 23 -10.03 4.55 -18.66
C ALA A 23 -8.54 4.22 -18.76
N SER A 24 -7.98 4.28 -19.96
CA SER A 24 -6.58 3.96 -20.24
C SER A 24 -5.66 5.07 -19.76
N GLY A 25 -5.68 5.35 -18.45
CA GLY A 25 -4.54 5.93 -17.75
C GLY A 25 -3.61 4.78 -17.42
N SER A 26 -2.32 4.90 -17.72
CA SER A 26 -1.35 3.89 -17.29
C SER A 26 -1.34 3.82 -15.77
N THR A 27 -1.68 2.67 -15.20
CA THR A 27 -1.47 2.39 -13.78
C THR A 27 0.02 2.47 -13.47
N VAL A 28 0.38 3.17 -12.40
CA VAL A 28 1.77 3.29 -11.96
C VAL A 28 2.18 2.01 -11.24
N ASP A 29 3.33 1.45 -11.61
CA ASP A 29 3.88 0.28 -10.95
C ASP A 29 4.82 0.70 -9.80
N TRP A 30 4.42 0.41 -8.57
CA TRP A 30 5.19 0.65 -7.35
C TRP A 30 6.22 -0.43 -7.07
N THR A 31 6.18 -1.58 -7.75
CA THR A 31 7.13 -2.68 -7.54
C THR A 31 8.58 -2.24 -7.64
N PRO A 32 9.04 -1.45 -8.64
CA PRO A 32 10.43 -1.01 -8.69
C PRO A 32 10.91 -0.21 -7.46
N LEU A 33 10.01 0.54 -6.81
CA LEU A 33 10.36 1.31 -5.61
C LEU A 33 10.42 0.45 -4.35
N LEU A 34 9.59 -0.59 -4.30
CA LEU A 34 9.33 -1.40 -3.10
C LEU A 34 9.94 -2.80 -3.15
N ALA A 35 10.44 -3.26 -4.31
CA ALA A 35 11.01 -4.60 -4.47
C ALA A 35 12.17 -4.85 -3.49
N SER A 36 12.94 -3.82 -3.15
CA SER A 36 14.02 -3.93 -2.15
C SER A 36 13.52 -4.29 -0.75
N TRP A 37 12.22 -4.13 -0.45
CA TRP A 37 11.67 -4.55 0.83
C TRP A 37 11.74 -6.07 1.03
N GLU A 38 11.78 -6.83 -0.06
CA GLU A 38 11.97 -8.28 -0.10
C GLU A 38 13.34 -8.67 0.48
N ASP A 39 14.32 -7.80 0.35
CA ASP A 39 15.67 -7.98 0.87
C ASP A 39 15.82 -7.34 2.26
N GLY A 40 15.02 -7.79 3.23
CA GLY A 40 15.11 -7.35 4.62
C GLY A 40 14.72 -5.89 4.83
N CYS A 41 13.64 -5.43 4.19
CA CYS A 41 13.20 -4.03 4.26
C CYS A 41 14.24 -3.03 3.74
N ALA A 42 15.13 -3.43 2.83
CA ALA A 42 16.01 -2.50 2.15
C ALA A 42 15.16 -1.49 1.36
N GLN A 43 15.74 -0.31 1.10
CA GLN A 43 15.02 0.81 0.51
C GLN A 43 15.70 1.22 -0.80
N SER A 44 14.90 1.42 -1.84
CA SER A 44 15.35 2.15 -3.03
C SER A 44 15.80 3.55 -2.64
N GLU A 45 16.63 4.17 -3.47
CA GLU A 45 17.14 5.52 -3.20
C GLU A 45 16.00 6.52 -3.06
N GLU A 46 15.05 6.47 -3.98
CA GLU A 46 13.89 7.34 -4.03
C GLU A 46 12.96 7.15 -2.82
N TRP A 47 12.73 5.90 -2.41
CA TRP A 47 11.90 5.64 -1.22
C TRP A 47 12.59 6.07 0.08
N SER A 48 13.91 5.85 0.15
CA SER A 48 14.74 6.33 1.27
C SER A 48 14.75 7.85 1.35
N GLU A 49 14.78 8.55 0.21
CA GLU A 49 14.63 10.01 0.15
C GLU A 49 13.25 10.48 0.59
N LEU A 50 12.17 9.84 0.12
CA LEU A 50 10.82 10.13 0.58
C LEU A 50 10.74 10.03 2.10
N ARG A 51 11.16 8.90 2.68
CA ARG A 51 11.07 8.64 4.12
C ARG A 51 11.87 9.65 4.93
N ARG A 52 13.10 9.97 4.51
CA ARG A 52 13.99 10.91 5.22
C ARG A 52 13.46 12.35 5.18
N ASN A 53 12.80 12.72 4.09
CA ASN A 53 12.32 14.08 3.90
C ASN A 53 10.82 14.23 4.17
N LEU A 54 10.09 13.18 4.54
CA LEU A 54 8.64 13.23 4.71
C LEU A 54 8.23 14.29 5.73
N VAL A 55 9.00 14.40 6.82
CA VAL A 55 8.70 15.30 7.91
C VAL A 55 9.95 16.00 8.44
N THR A 56 9.78 17.20 8.99
CA THR A 56 10.83 17.96 9.71
C THR A 56 10.42 18.12 11.17
N TYR A 57 11.38 18.12 12.10
CA TYR A 57 11.15 18.49 13.49
C TYR A 57 11.67 19.91 13.72
N PRO A 58 10.78 20.93 13.79
CA PRO A 58 11.20 22.29 14.12
C PRO A 58 11.88 22.35 15.49
N ASP A 59 12.84 23.28 15.64
CA ASP A 59 13.54 23.48 16.91
C ASP A 59 12.55 23.70 18.06
N GLY A 60 12.66 22.84 19.09
CA GLY A 60 11.80 22.88 20.27
C GLY A 60 10.42 22.24 20.11
N SER A 61 10.11 21.66 18.95
CA SER A 61 8.89 20.88 18.74
C SER A 61 9.13 19.39 19.04
N LEU A 62 8.21 18.77 19.78
CA LEU A 62 8.15 17.30 19.92
C LEU A 62 7.44 16.63 18.74
N TYR A 63 6.82 17.42 17.86
CA TYR A 63 5.95 16.93 16.80
C TYR A 63 6.46 17.39 15.44
N PRO A 64 6.50 16.50 14.45
CA PRO A 64 7.05 16.87 13.16
C PRO A 64 5.98 17.45 12.22
N GLU A 65 6.45 18.33 11.34
CA GLU A 65 5.67 18.96 10.28
C GLU A 65 5.91 18.22 8.96
N VAL A 66 4.87 18.04 8.16
CA VAL A 66 4.99 17.34 6.87
C VAL A 66 5.59 18.26 5.82
N ASN A 67 6.61 17.78 5.11
CA ASN A 67 7.26 18.52 4.03
C ASN A 67 6.62 18.21 2.67
N GLU A 68 7.14 18.84 1.63
CA GLU A 68 6.83 18.45 0.25
C GLU A 68 7.30 17.02 -0.05
N ILE A 69 6.44 16.24 -0.70
CA ILE A 69 6.75 14.88 -1.15
C ILE A 69 7.85 14.92 -2.22
N VAL A 70 8.96 14.21 -1.95
CA VAL A 70 10.10 14.03 -2.85
C VAL A 70 10.07 12.62 -3.42
N LEU A 71 9.59 12.51 -4.66
CA LEU A 71 9.57 11.29 -5.47
C LEU A 71 9.66 11.68 -6.96
N PRO A 72 10.09 10.77 -7.84
CA PRO A 72 9.99 10.98 -9.28
C PRO A 72 8.57 11.33 -9.71
N THR A 73 8.44 12.20 -10.73
CA THR A 73 7.16 12.76 -11.19
C THR A 73 6.10 11.69 -11.46
N VAL A 74 6.48 10.56 -12.07
CA VAL A 74 5.56 9.46 -12.38
C VAL A 74 4.85 8.90 -11.13
N TYR A 75 5.53 8.87 -9.98
CA TYR A 75 4.96 8.46 -8.71
C TYR A 75 4.21 9.61 -8.03
N LYS A 76 4.78 10.81 -8.05
CA LYS A 76 4.20 11.99 -7.39
C LYS A 76 2.82 12.36 -7.95
N GLU A 77 2.60 12.23 -9.25
CA GLU A 77 1.33 12.58 -9.91
C GLU A 77 0.16 11.68 -9.50
N VAL A 78 0.45 10.44 -9.11
CA VAL A 78 -0.58 9.48 -8.65
C VAL A 78 -0.77 9.48 -7.15
N LEU A 79 -0.09 10.36 -6.41
CA LEU A 79 -0.28 10.51 -4.97
C LEU A 79 -1.38 11.52 -4.64
N GLY A 80 -2.07 11.25 -3.55
CA GLY A 80 -3.05 12.11 -2.92
C GLY A 80 -2.44 13.05 -1.90
N GLU A 81 -3.31 13.60 -1.06
CA GLU A 81 -2.88 14.34 0.11
C GLU A 81 -2.33 13.38 1.16
N ILE A 82 -1.41 13.91 1.96
CA ILE A 82 -0.91 13.26 3.16
C ILE A 82 -1.76 13.71 4.34
N ASP A 83 -2.35 12.74 5.02
CA ASP A 83 -3.16 12.95 6.20
C ASP A 83 -2.38 12.58 7.46
N PHE A 84 -2.66 13.31 8.52
CA PHE A 84 -2.13 13.07 9.85
C PHE A 84 -3.26 12.48 10.71
N PHE A 85 -3.17 11.19 11.04
CA PHE A 85 -4.27 10.48 11.69
C PHE A 85 -4.00 10.09 13.15
N GLU A 86 -2.74 10.07 13.59
CA GLU A 86 -2.43 9.64 14.96
C GLU A 86 -1.29 10.43 15.60
N ARG A 87 -1.48 10.76 16.89
CA ARG A 87 -0.44 11.30 17.77
C ARG A 87 -0.48 10.62 19.11
N ASN A 88 0.68 10.19 19.60
CA ASN A 88 0.85 9.90 21.00
C ASN A 88 2.23 10.37 21.50
N ARG A 89 2.65 9.91 22.67
CA ARG A 89 3.94 10.30 23.25
C ARG A 89 5.11 9.74 22.45
N ASP A 90 4.95 8.56 21.87
CA ASP A 90 6.04 7.76 21.33
C ASP A 90 6.19 7.97 19.82
N TYR A 91 5.09 8.17 19.09
CA TYR A 91 5.12 8.35 17.63
C TYR A 91 4.00 9.26 17.09
N SER A 92 4.11 9.56 15.80
CA SER A 92 3.16 10.25 14.94
C SER A 92 2.85 9.41 13.69
N GLY A 93 1.57 9.28 13.34
CA GLY A 93 1.08 8.47 12.22
C GLY A 93 0.64 9.33 11.03
N TYR A 94 1.15 9.00 9.84
CA TYR A 94 0.86 9.68 8.58
C TYR A 94 0.37 8.68 7.54
N ARG A 95 -0.62 9.07 6.75
CA ARG A 95 -1.15 8.28 5.63
C ARG A 95 -1.06 9.09 4.36
N LEU A 96 -0.34 8.57 3.37
CA LEU A 96 -0.22 9.16 2.04
C LEU A 96 -1.04 8.34 1.06
N ALA A 97 -2.16 8.90 0.58
CA ALA A 97 -3.05 8.18 -0.32
C ALA A 97 -2.40 7.93 -1.69
N ALA A 98 -2.65 6.76 -2.27
CA ALA A 98 -2.35 6.45 -3.66
C ALA A 98 -3.66 6.57 -4.47
N LYS A 99 -3.75 7.57 -5.35
CA LYS A 99 -4.90 7.75 -6.25
C LYS A 99 -4.95 6.68 -7.34
N ASN A 100 -3.79 6.15 -7.70
CA ASN A 100 -3.62 5.09 -8.68
C ASN A 100 -2.29 4.37 -8.43
N GLY A 101 -2.22 3.10 -8.80
CA GLY A 101 -1.00 2.32 -8.83
C GLY A 101 -1.14 0.96 -8.19
N GLU A 102 -0.20 0.08 -8.55
CA GLU A 102 -0.21 -1.32 -8.16
C GLU A 102 1.16 -1.76 -7.64
N TYR A 103 1.18 -2.76 -6.77
CA TYR A 103 2.38 -3.50 -6.35
C TYR A 103 2.15 -4.98 -6.66
N TYR A 104 2.94 -5.54 -7.57
CA TYR A 104 2.73 -6.88 -8.13
C TYR A 104 1.30 -7.11 -8.69
N GLY A 105 0.71 -6.05 -9.25
CA GLY A 105 -0.65 -6.06 -9.78
C GLY A 105 -1.75 -5.91 -8.72
N LEU A 106 -1.40 -5.75 -7.44
CA LEU A 106 -2.37 -5.45 -6.37
C LEU A 106 -2.55 -3.94 -6.25
N PRO A 107 -3.80 -3.43 -6.24
CA PRO A 107 -4.06 -2.00 -6.12
C PRO A 107 -3.65 -1.47 -4.74
N VAL A 108 -2.74 -0.50 -4.75
CA VAL A 108 -2.28 0.20 -3.54
C VAL A 108 -3.27 1.31 -3.21
N GLU A 109 -3.69 1.35 -1.94
CA GLU A 109 -4.58 2.39 -1.42
C GLU A 109 -3.82 3.53 -0.77
N SER A 110 -2.82 3.19 0.04
CA SER A 110 -2.06 4.20 0.77
C SER A 110 -0.70 3.67 1.23
N PHE A 111 0.15 4.61 1.60
CA PHE A 111 1.39 4.37 2.32
C PHE A 111 1.28 4.96 3.73
N VAL A 112 1.51 4.15 4.74
CA VAL A 112 1.41 4.55 6.15
C VAL A 112 2.79 4.62 6.77
N PHE A 113 3.02 5.68 7.54
CA PHE A 113 4.28 5.96 8.22
C PHE A 113 4.00 6.20 9.70
N TYR A 114 4.57 5.36 10.57
CA TYR A 114 4.66 5.62 12.00
C TYR A 114 6.07 6.07 12.34
N LEU A 115 6.21 7.34 12.70
CA LEU A 115 7.50 7.99 12.94
C LEU A 115 7.64 8.38 14.41
N GLY A 116 8.76 8.00 15.01
CA GLY A 116 9.08 8.26 16.40
C GLY A 116 9.18 9.74 16.76
N ASN A 117 8.60 10.16 17.89
CA ASN A 117 8.74 11.53 18.38
C ASN A 117 10.10 11.70 19.10
N SER A 118 11.17 11.89 18.34
CA SER A 118 12.57 11.93 18.84
C SER A 118 13.07 10.60 19.42
N ASN A 119 12.65 9.47 18.85
CA ASN A 119 13.16 8.14 19.15
C ASN A 119 13.35 7.32 17.86
N GLY A 120 13.76 6.06 17.99
CA GLY A 120 14.09 5.20 16.85
C GLY A 120 12.90 4.54 16.15
N ILE A 121 11.64 4.83 16.50
CA ILE A 121 10.47 4.19 15.88
C ILE A 121 10.34 4.60 14.40
N SER A 122 10.24 3.62 13.52
CA SER A 122 10.05 3.83 12.08
C SER A 122 9.35 2.63 11.44
N VAL A 123 8.01 2.62 11.41
CA VAL A 123 7.23 1.57 10.75
C VAL A 123 6.63 2.10 9.45
N LEU A 124 6.77 1.35 8.37
CA LEU A 124 6.26 1.66 7.04
C LEU A 124 5.24 0.58 6.64
N LEU A 125 4.10 0.97 6.09
CA LEU A 125 3.12 0.03 5.57
C LEU A 125 2.64 0.43 4.18
N VAL A 126 2.35 -0.58 3.36
CA VAL A 126 1.58 -0.46 2.13
C VAL A 126 0.19 -1.02 2.42
N GLU A 127 -0.84 -0.18 2.40
CA GLU A 127 -2.24 -0.61 2.51
C GLU A 127 -2.76 -0.99 1.12
N PHE A 128 -3.33 -2.19 0.99
CA PHE A 128 -3.97 -2.65 -0.24
C PHE A 128 -5.48 -2.39 -0.20
N SER A 129 -6.06 -2.07 -1.35
CA SER A 129 -7.53 -2.00 -1.51
C SER A 129 -8.16 -3.32 -1.96
N ALA A 130 -7.33 -4.30 -2.37
CA ALA A 130 -7.79 -5.64 -2.72
C ALA A 130 -8.21 -6.44 -1.48
N PRO A 131 -9.10 -7.44 -1.64
CA PRO A 131 -9.46 -8.37 -0.58
C PRO A 131 -8.25 -9.09 0.04
N ILE A 132 -8.34 -9.40 1.32
CA ILE A 132 -7.26 -10.05 2.09
C ILE A 132 -6.77 -11.35 1.44
N ASP A 133 -7.69 -12.20 0.98
CA ASP A 133 -7.38 -13.49 0.35
C ASP A 133 -6.64 -13.32 -0.98
N GLU A 134 -7.03 -12.34 -1.79
CA GLU A 134 -6.34 -12.00 -3.04
C GLU A 134 -4.91 -11.49 -2.78
N VAL A 135 -4.73 -10.61 -1.78
CA VAL A 135 -3.41 -10.09 -1.41
C VAL A 135 -2.51 -11.22 -0.89
N GLN A 136 -3.04 -12.07 -0.01
CA GLN A 136 -2.32 -13.22 0.53
C GLN A 136 -1.91 -14.19 -0.58
N GLU A 137 -2.82 -14.55 -1.48
CA GLU A 137 -2.52 -15.43 -2.60
C GLU A 137 -1.42 -14.83 -3.47
N ARG A 138 -1.56 -13.57 -3.87
CA ARG A 138 -0.61 -12.90 -4.77
C ARG A 138 0.78 -12.80 -4.15
N LEU A 139 0.87 -12.35 -2.90
CA LEU A 139 2.15 -12.13 -2.23
C LEU A 139 2.75 -13.40 -1.63
N SER A 140 2.03 -14.53 -1.60
CA SER A 140 2.55 -15.82 -1.12
C SER A 140 3.77 -16.33 -1.91
N SER A 141 3.94 -15.83 -3.14
CA SER A 141 5.05 -16.19 -4.04
C SER A 141 6.29 -15.30 -3.89
N VAL A 142 6.19 -14.22 -3.12
CA VAL A 142 7.29 -13.27 -2.87
C VAL A 142 8.07 -13.75 -1.65
N ASP A 143 9.39 -13.85 -1.77
CA ASP A 143 10.26 -14.30 -0.69
C ASP A 143 10.82 -13.10 0.07
N TYR A 144 10.27 -12.84 1.26
CA TYR A 144 10.73 -11.75 2.13
C TYR A 144 11.84 -12.28 3.04
N SER A 145 13.08 -11.92 2.74
CA SER A 145 14.26 -12.34 3.49
C SER A 145 14.38 -11.62 4.82
N LEU A 146 14.79 -12.37 5.86
CA LEU A 146 15.21 -11.82 7.14
C LEU A 146 16.70 -11.43 7.07
N VAL A 147 17.00 -10.14 7.25
CA VAL A 147 18.38 -9.62 7.23
C VAL A 147 18.73 -9.07 8.61
N ASN A 148 19.90 -9.45 9.14
CA ASN A 148 20.39 -8.95 10.42
C ASN A 148 21.19 -7.67 10.21
N HIS A 149 20.77 -6.59 10.87
CA HIS A 149 21.52 -5.34 10.99
C HIS A 149 22.04 -5.16 12.41
N ASP A 150 22.96 -4.22 12.62
CA ASP A 150 23.53 -3.93 13.94
C ASP A 150 22.45 -3.53 14.96
N SER A 151 21.35 -2.93 14.49
CA SER A 151 20.19 -2.52 15.28
C SER A 151 19.14 -3.62 15.48
N GLY A 152 19.23 -4.75 14.77
CA GLY A 152 18.27 -5.84 14.85
C GLY A 152 17.95 -6.47 13.48
N PRO A 153 17.16 -7.55 13.48
CA PRO A 153 16.72 -8.18 12.24
C PRO A 153 15.54 -7.42 11.60
N TYR A 154 15.57 -7.25 10.29
CA TYR A 154 14.50 -6.64 9.50
C TYR A 154 13.99 -7.62 8.43
N GLN A 155 12.67 -7.61 8.25
CA GLN A 155 11.94 -8.43 7.27
C GLN A 155 10.58 -7.79 7.00
N ALA A 156 10.18 -7.71 5.74
CA ALA A 156 8.82 -7.27 5.41
C ALA A 156 7.82 -8.38 5.74
N GLN A 157 6.67 -8.01 6.29
CA GLN A 157 5.66 -8.97 6.75
C GLN A 157 4.28 -8.57 6.25
N LEU A 158 3.55 -9.53 5.70
CA LEU A 158 2.14 -9.36 5.42
C LEU A 158 1.35 -9.46 6.73
N ILE A 159 0.63 -8.40 7.08
CA ILE A 159 -0.27 -8.34 8.23
C ILE A 159 -1.71 -8.10 7.75
N THR A 160 -2.69 -8.52 8.55
CA THR A 160 -4.11 -8.30 8.25
C THR A 160 -4.83 -7.61 9.41
N ASP A 161 -5.79 -6.77 9.06
CA ASP A 161 -6.81 -6.24 9.97
C ASP A 161 -8.15 -6.79 9.49
N GLU A 162 -8.60 -7.86 10.15
CA GLU A 162 -9.84 -8.56 9.81
C GLU A 162 -11.09 -7.72 10.09
N GLU A 163 -11.02 -6.80 11.05
CA GLU A 163 -12.15 -5.92 11.38
C GLU A 163 -12.33 -4.85 10.29
N ALA A 164 -11.22 -4.30 9.79
CA ALA A 164 -11.22 -3.36 8.68
C ALA A 164 -11.27 -4.02 7.30
N GLY A 165 -11.08 -5.35 7.22
CA GLY A 165 -10.97 -6.09 5.97
C GLY A 165 -9.74 -5.68 5.14
N LYS A 166 -8.62 -5.36 5.79
CA LYS A 166 -7.39 -4.85 5.16
C LYS A 166 -6.25 -5.85 5.24
N ALA A 167 -5.47 -5.92 4.17
CA ALA A 167 -4.14 -6.51 4.17
C ALA A 167 -3.09 -5.41 3.96
N MET A 168 -1.95 -5.54 4.63
CA MET A 168 -0.87 -4.56 4.60
C MET A 168 0.48 -5.25 4.53
N LEU A 169 1.38 -4.78 3.67
CA LEU A 169 2.79 -5.16 3.73
C LEU A 169 3.52 -4.18 4.66
N MET A 170 4.12 -4.68 5.72
CA MET A 170 4.77 -3.89 6.77
C MET A 170 6.28 -4.07 6.76
N CYS A 171 7.01 -2.97 6.94
CA CYS A 171 8.43 -2.94 7.29
C CYS A 171 8.64 -2.16 8.58
N ASP A 172 9.08 -2.84 9.64
CA ASP A 172 9.50 -2.21 10.89
C ASP A 172 11.02 -2.00 10.86
N LEU A 173 11.43 -0.74 10.79
CA LEU A 173 12.82 -0.30 10.73
C LEU A 173 13.27 0.36 12.04
N SER A 174 12.58 0.07 13.13
CA SER A 174 12.86 0.71 14.42
C SER A 174 14.24 0.33 14.97
N VAL A 175 14.87 1.26 15.71
CA VAL A 175 16.22 1.13 16.31
C VAL A 175 16.26 1.49 17.79
#